data_AF-A0A9D1CX68-F1
#
_entry.id   AF-A0A9D1CX68-F1
#
_cell.length_a   1.000
_cell.length_b   1.000
_cell.length_c   1.000
_cell.angle_alpha   90.00
_cell.angle_beta   90.00
_cell.angle_gamma   90.00
#
_symmetry.space_group_name_H-M   'P 1'
#
loop_
_entity.id
_entity.type
_entity.pdbx_description
1 polymer ?
#
loop_
_entity_poly.entity_id
_entity_poly.type
_entity_poly.pdbx_seq_one_letter_code
_entity_poly.pdbx_strand_id
1 'polypeptide(L)'
;MRITGVVAAGKHVGRTLGFPTANILPDEGCVLPEQNGVYAALLTLSDGRTLPCVLNKGCHPTLPEGAATVEAHIFDFEGDLYGQRVAVDFLDFLRPEKRFEGTEALRAQIERDTANARALFASHRQI
;
A
#
# COMPACT_ATOMS: atom_id res chain seq x y z
N MET A 1 -6.30 12.11 0.77
CA MET A 1 -5.62 12.50 -0.50
C MET A 1 -5.77 11.35 -1.48
N ARG A 2 -6.04 11.59 -2.78
CA ARG A 2 -6.28 10.52 -3.76
C ARG A 2 -5.26 10.53 -4.90
N ILE A 3 -4.81 9.35 -5.31
CA ILE A 3 -4.05 9.12 -6.55
C ILE A 3 -4.73 8.07 -7.43
N THR A 4 -4.39 8.07 -8.71
CA THR A 4 -4.73 6.99 -9.66
C THR A 4 -3.46 6.37 -10.21
N GLY A 5 -3.55 5.12 -10.66
CA GLY A 5 -2.39 4.44 -11.22
C GLY A 5 -2.71 3.07 -11.78
N VAL A 6 -1.68 2.39 -12.28
CA VAL A 6 -1.76 1.03 -12.80
C VAL A 6 -1.00 0.08 -11.89
N VAL A 7 -1.57 -1.09 -11.61
CA VAL A 7 -0.88 -2.13 -10.86
C VAL A 7 0.17 -2.79 -11.74
N ALA A 8 1.43 -2.73 -11.32
CA ALA A 8 2.59 -3.28 -12.03
C ALA A 8 3.19 -4.49 -11.30
N ALA A 9 3.96 -5.28 -12.05
CA ALA A 9 4.74 -6.37 -11.49
C ALA A 9 5.80 -5.82 -10.53
N GLY A 10 5.92 -6.47 -9.36
CA GLY A 10 6.92 -6.14 -8.35
C GLY A 10 7.81 -7.32 -8.02
N LYS A 11 8.63 -7.20 -6.97
CA LYS A 11 9.57 -8.27 -6.55
C LYS A 11 8.89 -9.44 -5.81
N HIS A 12 7.58 -9.38 -5.61
CA HIS A 12 6.77 -10.38 -4.90
C HIS A 12 7.26 -10.76 -3.48
N VAL A 13 8.09 -9.92 -2.85
CA VAL A 13 8.66 -10.19 -1.51
C VAL A 13 7.57 -10.29 -0.44
N GLY A 14 6.55 -9.44 -0.50
CA GLY A 14 5.43 -9.52 0.44
C GLY A 14 4.73 -10.89 0.42
N ARG A 15 4.63 -11.53 -0.76
CA ARG A 15 3.99 -12.84 -0.92
C ARG A 15 4.70 -13.93 -0.12
N THR A 16 6.03 -13.90 -0.02
CA THR A 16 6.78 -14.90 0.76
C THR A 16 6.61 -14.72 2.27
N LEU A 17 6.21 -13.53 2.71
CA LEU A 17 5.93 -13.20 4.11
C LEU A 17 4.45 -13.38 4.50
N GLY A 18 3.59 -13.77 3.55
CA GLY A 18 2.14 -13.88 3.76
C GLY A 18 1.36 -12.57 3.56
N PHE A 19 2.01 -11.52 3.06
CA PHE A 19 1.42 -10.20 2.83
C PHE A 19 1.59 -9.79 1.36
N PRO A 20 0.82 -10.40 0.42
CA PRO A 20 0.90 -10.02 -0.99
C PRO A 20 0.62 -8.53 -1.17
N THR A 21 1.47 -7.84 -1.94
CA THR A 21 1.33 -6.41 -2.23
C THR A 21 1.12 -6.16 -3.73
N ALA A 22 0.20 -5.26 -4.05
CA ALA A 22 0.05 -4.67 -5.38
C ALA A 22 0.98 -3.45 -5.47
N ASN A 23 1.89 -3.45 -6.45
CA ASN A 23 2.74 -2.29 -6.71
C ASN A 23 1.97 -1.35 -7.63
N ILE A 24 1.76 -0.11 -7.22
CA ILE A 24 0.97 0.87 -7.95
C ILE A 24 1.94 1.87 -8.55
N LEU A 25 1.91 2.00 -9.88
CA LEU A 25 2.58 3.07 -10.60
C LEU A 25 1.61 4.24 -10.70
N PRO A 26 1.83 5.34 -9.97
CA PRO A 26 0.96 6.51 -10.04
C PRO A 26 0.97 7.10 -11.46
N ASP A 27 -0.18 7.63 -11.89
CA ASP A 27 -0.26 8.39 -13.15
C ASP A 27 0.63 9.65 -13.07
N GLU A 28 1.12 10.11 -14.22
CA GLU A 28 1.92 11.33 -14.31
C GLU A 28 1.18 12.54 -13.73
N GLY A 29 1.89 13.37 -12.96
CA GLY A 29 1.32 14.53 -12.28
C GLY A 29 0.57 14.23 -10.97
N CYS A 30 0.45 12.95 -10.56
CA CYS A 30 -0.03 12.63 -9.22
C CYS A 30 0.94 13.18 -8.18
N VAL A 31 0.43 14.05 -7.31
CA VAL A 31 1.14 14.43 -6.07
C VAL A 31 1.02 13.24 -5.11
N LEU A 32 2.07 12.95 -4.35
CA LEU A 32 2.07 11.96 -3.27
C LEU A 32 2.27 12.66 -1.93
N PRO A 33 1.85 12.05 -0.79
CA PRO A 33 2.19 12.59 0.52
C PRO A 33 3.71 12.79 0.65
N GLU A 34 4.14 13.91 1.23
CA GLU A 34 5.57 14.20 1.38
C GLU A 34 6.29 13.14 2.22
N GLN A 35 5.65 12.70 3.30
CA GLN A 35 6.20 11.74 4.24
C GLN A 35 6.30 10.34 3.59
N ASN A 36 7.42 9.66 3.83
CA ASN A 36 7.54 8.24 3.52
C ASN A 36 7.11 7.40 4.71
N GLY A 37 6.41 6.31 4.44
CA GLY A 37 6.01 5.38 5.47
C GLY A 37 4.78 4.59 5.10
N VAL A 38 4.09 4.16 6.15
CA VAL A 38 2.95 3.27 6.08
C VAL A 38 1.68 4.05 6.38
N TYR A 39 0.65 3.82 5.58
CA TYR A 39 -0.64 4.48 5.63
C TYR A 39 -1.77 3.46 5.71
N ALA A 40 -2.83 3.81 6.42
CA ALA A 40 -4.14 3.20 6.17
C ALA A 40 -4.76 3.88 4.95
N ALA A 41 -5.28 3.09 4.02
CA ALA A 41 -5.79 3.59 2.75
C ALA A 41 -6.99 2.78 2.26
N LEU A 42 -7.73 3.35 1.31
CA LEU A 42 -8.74 2.64 0.53
C LEU A 42 -8.25 2.48 -0.90
N LEU A 43 -8.48 1.32 -1.48
CA LEU A 43 -8.18 1.04 -2.87
C LEU A 43 -9.49 0.76 -3.62
N THR A 44 -9.76 1.57 -4.63
CA THR A 44 -10.90 1.39 -5.54
C THR A 44 -10.45 0.63 -6.78
N LEU A 45 -11.10 -0.51 -7.04
CA LEU A 45 -10.88 -1.36 -8.20
C LEU A 45 -11.58 -0.81 -9.44
N SER A 46 -11.20 -1.33 -10.61
CA SER A 46 -11.79 -0.99 -11.91
C SER A 46 -13.29 -1.30 -12.00
N ASP A 47 -13.77 -2.29 -11.22
CA ASP A 47 -15.18 -2.68 -11.11
C ASP A 47 -15.98 -1.84 -10.09
N GLY A 48 -15.35 -0.84 -9.49
CA GLY A 48 -15.97 0.07 -8.52
C GLY A 48 -15.97 -0.42 -7.08
N ARG A 49 -15.51 -1.64 -6.78
CA ARG A 49 -15.35 -2.09 -5.39
C ARG A 49 -14.25 -1.29 -4.69
N THR A 50 -14.52 -0.85 -3.46
CA THR A 50 -13.56 -0.17 -2.61
C THR A 50 -13.17 -1.08 -1.45
N LEU A 51 -11.87 -1.32 -1.28
CA LEU A 51 -11.33 -2.25 -0.31
C LEU A 51 -10.32 -1.54 0.61
N PRO A 52 -10.37 -1.79 1.93
CA PRO A 52 -9.36 -1.27 2.84
C PRO A 52 -8.00 -1.94 2.61
N CYS A 53 -6.94 -1.18 2.80
CA CYS A 53 -5.57 -1.67 2.64
C CYS A 53 -4.59 -0.96 3.59
N VAL A 54 -3.44 -1.61 3.80
CA VAL A 54 -2.23 -0.92 4.25
C VAL A 54 -1.40 -0.57 3.03
N LEU A 55 -0.90 0.66 2.98
CA LEU A 55 -0.09 1.14 1.88
C LEU A 55 1.28 1.62 2.37
N ASN A 56 2.34 1.10 1.76
CA ASN A 56 3.69 1.62 1.93
C ASN A 56 3.99 2.61 0.79
N LYS A 57 4.34 3.84 1.17
CA LYS A 57 4.90 4.85 0.26
C LYS A 57 6.36 5.06 0.63
N GLY A 58 7.26 4.65 -0.25
CA GLY A 58 8.71 4.74 -0.07
C GLY A 58 9.39 5.45 -1.24
N CYS A 59 10.72 5.43 -1.23
CA CYS A 59 11.57 5.85 -2.36
C CYS A 59 12.52 4.71 -2.70
N HIS A 60 12.55 4.27 -3.95
CA HIS A 60 13.49 3.22 -4.35
C HIS A 60 14.87 3.85 -4.66
N PRO A 61 15.93 3.55 -3.90
CA PRO A 61 17.23 4.21 -4.07
C PRO A 61 17.94 3.85 -5.38
N THR A 62 17.50 2.80 -6.08
CA THR A 62 18.11 2.33 -7.33
C THR A 62 17.21 2.44 -8.57
N LEU A 63 16.03 3.05 -8.45
CA LEU A 63 15.27 3.44 -9.65
C LEU A 63 15.78 4.80 -10.14
N PRO A 64 15.78 5.08 -11.46
CA PRO A 64 16.15 6.39 -11.98
C PRO A 64 15.35 7.48 -11.24
N GLU A 65 16.05 8.53 -10.80
CA GLU A 65 15.49 9.71 -10.12
C GLU A 65 14.87 9.51 -8.72
N GLY A 66 15.04 8.36 -8.07
CA GLY A 66 14.47 8.16 -6.73
C GLY A 66 12.94 8.08 -6.73
N ALA A 67 12.38 7.54 -7.83
CA ALA A 67 10.95 7.36 -8.03
C ALA A 67 10.25 6.77 -6.79
N ALA A 68 9.12 7.40 -6.42
CA ALA A 68 8.31 6.95 -5.31
C ALA A 68 7.71 5.57 -5.58
N THR A 69 7.77 4.68 -4.60
CA THR A 69 7.15 3.36 -4.66
C THR A 69 5.87 3.36 -3.83
N VAL A 70 4.78 2.88 -4.41
CA VAL A 70 3.50 2.72 -3.72
C VAL A 70 3.11 1.25 -3.73
N GLU A 71 3.08 0.62 -2.56
CA GLU A 71 2.76 -0.80 -2.41
C GLU A 71 1.55 -1.00 -1.49
N ALA A 72 0.49 -1.61 -1.98
CA ALA A 72 -0.74 -1.83 -1.23
C ALA A 72 -0.92 -3.31 -0.85
N HIS A 73 -1.05 -3.60 0.44
CA HIS A 73 -1.56 -4.86 0.95
C HIS A 73 -3.07 -4.74 1.16
N ILE A 74 -3.85 -5.27 0.21
CA ILE A 74 -5.32 -5.15 0.17
C ILE A 74 -5.92 -6.21 1.09
N PHE A 75 -6.82 -5.79 1.98
CA PHE A 75 -7.48 -6.70 2.91
C PHE A 75 -8.57 -7.50 2.21
N ASP A 76 -8.64 -8.77 2.60
CA ASP A 76 -9.74 -9.68 2.24
C ASP A 76 -9.95 -9.77 0.71
N PHE A 77 -8.86 -9.58 -0.05
CA PHE A 77 -8.82 -9.65 -1.50
C PHE A 77 -7.97 -10.82 -1.96
N GLU A 78 -8.55 -11.63 -2.85
CA GLU A 78 -7.85 -12.67 -3.59
C GLU A 78 -8.05 -12.42 -5.08
N GLY A 79 -6.97 -12.49 -5.84
CA GLY A 79 -7.01 -12.30 -7.29
C GLY A 79 -5.76 -11.63 -7.84
N ASP A 80 -5.78 -11.41 -9.15
CA ASP A 80 -4.74 -10.70 -9.88
C ASP A 80 -5.25 -9.33 -10.33
N LEU A 81 -4.47 -8.29 -10.03
CA LEU A 81 -4.73 -6.91 -10.42
C LEU A 81 -3.72 -6.40 -11.45
N TYR A 82 -2.75 -7.20 -11.90
CA TYR A 82 -1.73 -6.74 -12.85
C TYR A 82 -2.34 -6.12 -14.10
N GLY A 83 -1.82 -4.95 -14.47
CA GLY A 83 -2.29 -4.16 -15.60
C GLY A 83 -3.61 -3.42 -15.36
N GLN A 84 -4.29 -3.64 -14.22
CA GLN A 84 -5.53 -2.95 -13.92
C GLN A 84 -5.27 -1.54 -13.39
N ARG A 85 -6.17 -0.62 -13.76
CA ARG A 85 -6.22 0.74 -13.24
C ARG A 85 -6.96 0.75 -11.91
N VAL A 86 -6.39 1.45 -10.93
CA VAL A 86 -6.93 1.57 -9.57
C VAL A 86 -6.87 3.03 -9.10
N ALA A 87 -7.67 3.36 -8.10
CA ALA A 87 -7.54 4.60 -7.34
C ALA A 87 -7.21 4.28 -5.88
N VAL A 88 -6.44 5.15 -5.23
CA VAL A 88 -6.02 4.99 -3.85
C VAL A 88 -6.32 6.26 -3.07
N ASP A 89 -7.03 6.13 -1.96
CA ASP A 89 -7.24 7.19 -0.98
C ASP A 89 -6.37 6.96 0.24
N PHE A 90 -5.39 7.84 0.45
CA PHE A 90 -4.63 7.92 1.69
C PHE A 90 -5.53 8.52 2.78
N LEU A 91 -5.71 7.77 3.87
CA LEU A 91 -6.53 8.18 5.02
C LEU A 91 -5.64 8.65 6.18
N ASP A 92 -4.90 7.73 6.79
CA ASP A 92 -4.11 8.01 8.00
C ASP A 92 -2.67 7.53 7.86
N PHE A 93 -1.73 8.32 8.37
CA PHE A 93 -0.34 7.93 8.50
C PHE A 93 -0.16 7.06 9.76
N LEU A 94 0.35 5.85 9.58
CA LEU A 94 0.55 4.89 10.68
C LEU A 94 1.95 4.99 11.28
N ARG A 95 2.98 5.08 10.44
CA ARG A 95 4.38 5.18 10.87
C ARG A 95 5.35 5.52 9.73
N PRO A 96 6.55 6.05 10.03
CA PRO A 96 7.60 6.19 9.04
C PRO A 96 8.14 4.84 8.55
N GLU A 97 8.88 4.88 7.43
CA GLU A 97 9.67 3.74 6.97
C GLU A 97 10.68 3.31 8.05
N LYS A 98 10.89 1.99 8.18
CA LYS A 98 11.79 1.42 9.17
C LYS A 98 12.55 0.27 8.56
N ARG A 99 13.85 0.19 8.84
CA ARG A 99 14.69 -0.98 8.53
C ARG A 99 14.52 -2.01 9.63
N PHE A 100 14.46 -3.29 9.25
CA PHE A 100 14.30 -4.40 10.18
C PHE A 100 15.50 -5.32 10.12
N GLU A 101 15.93 -5.80 11.28
CA GLU A 101 16.96 -6.82 11.42
C GLU A 101 16.29 -8.20 11.24
N GLY A 102 16.06 -8.57 9.99
CA GLY A 102 15.52 -9.89 9.63
C GLY A 102 14.02 -9.94 9.34
N THR A 103 13.59 -11.08 8.80
CA THR A 103 12.24 -11.32 8.28
C THR A 103 11.18 -11.38 9.37
N GLU A 104 11.48 -11.94 10.54
CA GLU A 104 10.53 -12.05 11.65
C GLU A 104 10.14 -10.68 12.22
N ALA A 105 11.12 -9.80 12.41
CA ALA A 105 10.87 -8.44 12.89
C ALA A 105 10.04 -7.63 11.89
N LEU A 106 10.28 -7.82 10.58
CA LEU A 106 9.48 -7.23 9.51
C LEU A 106 8.05 -7.78 9.53
N ARG A 107 7.88 -9.11 9.62
CA ARG A 107 6.58 -9.80 9.66
C ARG A 107 5.73 -9.29 10.82
N ALA A 108 6.28 -9.27 12.03
CA ALA A 108 5.60 -8.77 13.22
C ALA A 108 5.23 -7.28 13.12
N GLN A 109 6.00 -6.47 12.39
CA GLN A 109 5.60 -5.10 12.14
C GLN A 109 4.42 -5.02 11.16
N ILE A 110 4.46 -5.78 10.06
CA ILE A 110 3.37 -5.76 9.07
C ILE A 110 2.04 -6.21 9.71
N GLU A 111 2.08 -7.20 10.59
CA GLU A 111 0.91 -7.63 11.38
C GLU A 111 0.35 -6.50 12.24
N ARG A 112 1.21 -5.74 12.93
CA ARG A 112 0.79 -4.58 13.73
C ARG A 112 0.21 -3.47 12.88
N ASP A 113 0.86 -3.16 11.75
CA ASP A 113 0.38 -2.13 10.83
C ASP A 113 -1.02 -2.50 10.28
N THR A 114 -1.21 -3.78 9.94
CA THR A 114 -2.50 -4.33 9.47
C THR A 114 -3.57 -4.27 10.56
N ALA A 115 -3.24 -4.65 11.79
CA ALA A 115 -4.17 -4.58 12.92
C ALA A 115 -4.59 -3.13 13.21
N ASN A 116 -3.64 -2.19 13.22
CA ASN A 116 -3.91 -0.77 13.43
C ASN A 116 -4.81 -0.20 12.34
N ALA A 117 -4.53 -0.48 11.07
CA ALA A 117 -5.39 -0.06 9.96
C ALA A 117 -6.80 -0.64 10.08
N ARG A 118 -6.94 -1.94 10.39
CA ARG A 118 -8.25 -2.56 10.59
C ARG A 118 -9.03 -1.95 11.76
N ALA A 119 -8.36 -1.57 12.84
CA ALA A 119 -8.99 -0.88 13.96
C ALA A 119 -9.57 0.48 13.53
N LEU A 120 -8.85 1.24 12.69
CA LEU A 120 -9.33 2.51 12.13
C LEU A 120 -10.60 2.30 11.28
N PHE A 121 -10.62 1.28 10.41
CA PHE A 121 -11.81 0.98 9.60
C PHE A 121 -12.99 0.48 10.44
N ALA A 122 -12.74 -0.19 11.57
CA ALA A 122 -13.80 -0.62 12.48
C ALA A 122 -14.39 0.55 13.29
N SER A 123 -13.57 1.53 13.69
CA SER A 123 -14.03 2.73 14.40
C SER A 123 -14.73 3.74 13.48
N HIS A 124 -14.35 3.78 12.20
CA HIS A 124 -14.97 4.63 11.18
C HIS A 124 -15.96 3.83 10.34
N ARG A 125 -17.08 3.42 10.95
CA ARG A 125 -18.19 2.75 10.25
C ARG A 125 -18.99 3.77 9.42
N GLN A 126 -18.38 4.33 8.37
CA GLN A 126 -19.04 5.06 7.28
C GLN A 126 -18.06 5.22 6.12
N ILE A 127 -18.08 4.24 5.21
CA ILE A 127 -17.77 4.46 3.80
C ILE A 127 -18.95 3.86 3.03
#